data_AF-A0AA95MJD4-F1
#
_entry.id   AF-A0AA95MJD4-F1
#
_cell.length_a   1.000
_cell.length_b   1.000
_cell.length_c   1.000
_cell.angle_alpha   90.00
_cell.angle_beta   90.00
_cell.angle_gamma   90.00
#
_symmetry.space_group_name_H-M   'P 1'
#
loop_
_entity.id
_entity.type
_entity.pdbx_description
1 polymer ?
#
loop_
_entity_poly.entity_id
_entity_poly.type
_entity_poly.pdbx_seq_one_letter_code
_entity_poly.pdbx_strand_id
1 'polypeptide(L)' 'MTVLFGSVEYFEKEILNAAAQGHINDLTHDHISMIYSMLKNELLNDFVCEERIRVECLKNLTQASCRLFKLEMSATAE' A
#
# COMPACT_ATOMS: atom_id res chain seq x y z
N MET A 1 13.08 -11.09 6.37
CA MET A 1 13.17 -9.67 6.77
C MET A 1 11.90 -9.31 7.52
N THR A 2 11.99 -8.98 8.81
CA THR A 2 10.84 -8.49 9.58
C THR A 2 10.63 -7.02 9.22
N VAL A 3 9.57 -6.73 8.46
CA VAL A 3 9.19 -5.35 8.12
C VAL A 3 8.43 -4.78 9.32
N LEU A 4 8.78 -3.56 9.75
CA LEU A 4 8.10 -2.90 10.85
C LEU A 4 6.66 -2.58 10.44
N PHE A 5 5.68 -3.02 11.24
CA PHE A 5 4.28 -2.71 10.99
C PHE A 5 4.07 -1.19 10.87
N GLY A 6 3.34 -0.78 9.82
CA GLY A 6 3.06 0.63 9.57
C GLY A 6 4.17 1.39 8.84
N SER A 7 5.31 0.78 8.53
CA SER A 7 6.33 1.40 7.67
C SER A 7 5.90 1.43 6.20
N VAL A 8 6.59 2.24 5.40
CA VAL A 8 6.34 2.30 3.95
C VAL A 8 6.54 0.93 3.30
N GLU A 9 7.63 0.24 3.63
CA GLU A 9 7.96 -1.09 3.08
C GLU A 9 6.92 -2.15 3.49
N TYR A 10 6.35 -2.03 4.69
CA TYR A 10 5.26 -2.90 5.12
C TYR A 10 4.04 -2.72 4.22
N PHE A 11 3.62 -1.47 3.97
CA PHE A 11 2.48 -1.21 3.08
C PHE A 11 2.76 -1.55 1.61
N GLU A 12 3.98 -1.37 1.12
CA GLU A 12 4.37 -1.82 -0.23
C GLU A 12 4.16 -3.34 -0.35
N LYS A 13 4.61 -4.10 0.65
CA LYS A 13 4.44 -5.54 0.67
C LYS A 13 2.97 -5.97 0.81
N GLU A 14 2.19 -5.29 1.64
CA GLU A 14 0.76 -5.58 1.79
C GLU A 14 0.00 -5.33 0.48
N ILE A 15 0.29 -4.24 -0.23
CA ILE A 15 -0.33 -3.95 -1.53
C ILE A 15 0.02 -5.05 -2.55
N LEU A 16 1.29 -5.43 -2.64
CA LEU A 16 1.74 -6.50 -3.54
C LEU A 16 1.13 -7.87 -3.17
N ASN A 17 1.02 -8.17 -1.87
CA ASN A 17 0.45 -9.41 -1.39
C ASN A 17 -1.06 -9.48 -1.65
N ALA A 18 -1.79 -8.39 -1.43
CA ALA A 18 -3.21 -8.29 -1.75
C ALA A 18 -3.46 -8.47 -3.25
N ALA A 19 -2.60 -7.88 -4.09
CA ALA A 19 -2.68 -8.08 -5.54
C ALA A 19 -2.40 -9.53 -5.97
N ALA A 20 -1.37 -10.15 -5.38
CA ALA A 20 -1.02 -11.55 -5.65
C ALA A 20 -2.16 -12.51 -5.22
N GLN A 21 -2.81 -12.24 -4.08
CA GLN A 21 -3.98 -12.98 -3.61
C GLN A 21 -5.20 -12.79 -4.53
N GLY A 22 -5.35 -11.60 -5.11
CA GLY A 22 -6.36 -11.29 -6.12
C GLY A 22 -6.07 -11.88 -7.50
N HIS A 23 -4.98 -12.63 -7.68
CA HIS A 23 -4.48 -13.13 -8.97
C HIS A 23 -4.29 -12.00 -10.02
N ILE A 24 -3.94 -10.80 -9.56
CA ILE A 24 -3.66 -9.67 -10.43
C ILE A 24 -2.21 -9.82 -10.92
N ASN A 25 -2.05 -10.23 -12.17
CA ASN A 25 -0.73 -10.39 -12.81
C ASN A 25 -0.11 -9.05 -13.23
N ASP A 26 -0.94 -8.06 -13.54
CA ASP A 26 -0.52 -6.71 -13.92
C ASP A 26 -1.07 -5.71 -12.89
N LEU A 27 -0.17 -5.14 -12.09
CA LEU A 27 -0.50 -4.26 -10.97
C LEU A 27 -0.87 -2.86 -11.48
N THR A 28 -1.99 -2.74 -12.18
CA THR A 28 -2.40 -1.46 -12.77
C THR A 28 -2.78 -0.43 -11.70
N HIS A 29 -2.84 0.84 -12.12
CA HIS A 29 -3.18 1.95 -11.24
C HIS A 29 -4.51 1.76 -10.50
N ASP A 30 -5.54 1.22 -11.17
CA ASP A 30 -6.86 0.96 -10.58
C ASP A 30 -6.78 -0.04 -9.43
N HIS A 31 -6.01 -1.12 -9.60
CA HIS A 31 -5.81 -2.13 -8.56
C HIS A 31 -5.10 -1.56 -7.34
N ILE A 32 -4.02 -0.79 -7.56
CA ILE A 32 -3.29 -0.13 -6.46
C ILE A 32 -4.21 0.84 -5.73
N SER A 33 -5.04 1.61 -6.45
CA SER A 33 -5.99 2.55 -5.85
C SER A 33 -7.09 1.85 -5.05
N MET A 34 -7.60 0.72 -5.54
CA MET A 34 -8.57 -0.11 -4.84
C MET A 34 -7.98 -0.67 -3.53
N ILE A 35 -6.80 -1.29 -3.59
CA ILE A 35 -6.12 -1.86 -2.42
C ILE A 35 -5.75 -0.76 -1.42
N TYR A 36 -5.26 0.39 -1.90
CA TYR A 36 -5.01 1.57 -1.07
C TYR A 36 -6.27 1.99 -0.31
N SER A 37 -7.41 2.03 -0.99
CA SER A 37 -8.68 2.43 -0.39
C SER A 37 -9.18 1.44 0.67
N MET A 38 -8.97 0.14 0.43
CA MET A 38 -9.26 -0.92 1.41
C MET A 38 -8.39 -0.76 2.67
N LEU A 39 -7.06 -0.71 2.50
CA LEU A 39 -6.12 -0.54 3.62
C LEU A 39 -6.35 0.77 4.38
N LYS A 40 -6.66 1.85 3.66
CA LYS A 40 -7.03 3.13 4.28
C LYS A 40 -8.30 3.00 5.12
N ASN A 41 -9.31 2.27 4.64
CA ASN A 41 -10.55 2.05 5.37
C ASN A 41 -10.29 1.22 6.65
N GLU A 42 -9.44 0.20 6.58
CA GLU A 42 -9.04 -0.58 7.76
C GLU A 42 -8.30 0.28 8.79
N LEU A 43 -7.36 1.12 8.35
CA LEU A 43 -6.63 2.04 9.24
C LEU A 43 -7.55 3.07 9.92
N LEU A 44 -8.66 3.44 9.29
CA LEU A 44 -9.60 4.43 9.83
C LEU A 44 -10.64 3.81 10.76
N ASN A 45 -11.11 2.59 10.47
CA ASN A 45 -12.27 2.01 11.15
C ASN A 45 -11.93 0.81 12.06
N ASP A 46 -10.94 -0.02 11.68
CA ASP A 46 -10.59 -1.25 12.41
C ASP A 46 -9.32 -1.09 13.26
N PHE A 47 -8.43 -0.16 12.87
CA PHE A 47 -7.16 0.02 13.55
C PHE A 47 -7.27 0.91 14.80
N VAL A 48 -7.46 0.27 15.96
CA VAL A 48 -7.49 0.92 17.27
C VAL A 48 -6.07 1.30 17.71
N CYS A 49 -5.70 2.55 17.48
CA CYS A 49 -4.40 3.12 17.83
C CYS A 49 -4.51 4.61 18.19
N GLU A 50 -3.43 5.18 18.70
CA GLU A 50 -3.32 6.63 18.87
C GLU A 50 -3.43 7.33 17.51
N GLU A 51 -4.09 8.49 17.49
CA GLU A 51 -4.30 9.27 16.26
C GLU A 51 -2.99 9.61 15.54
N ARG A 52 -1.91 9.87 16.29
CA ARG A 52 -0.57 10.14 15.74
C ARG A 52 -0.05 8.96 14.91
N ILE A 53 -0.18 7.76 15.44
CA ILE A 53 0.24 6.52 14.77
C ILE A 53 -0.64 6.29 13.54
N ARG A 54 -1.95 6.51 13.64
CA ARG A 54 -2.87 6.40 12.50
C ARG A 54 -2.47 7.32 11.36
N VAL A 55 -2.21 8.59 11.67
CA VAL A 55 -1.80 9.60 10.68
C VAL A 55 -0.47 9.22 10.04
N GLU A 56 0.48 8.71 10.82
CA GLU A 56 1.76 8.22 10.30
C GLU A 56 1.58 7.02 9.36
N CYS A 57 0.77 6.02 9.75
CA CYS A 57 0.42 4.89 8.91
C CYS A 57 -0.24 5.33 7.59
N LEU A 58 -1.19 6.28 7.63
CA LEU A 58 -1.84 6.80 6.42
C LEU A 58 -0.86 7.53 5.49
N LYS A 59 0.10 8.26 6.05
CA LYS A 59 1.19 8.89 5.27
C LYS A 59 2.07 7.83 4.63
N ASN A 60 2.48 6.82 5.40
CA ASN A 60 3.34 5.74 4.90
C ASN A 60 2.64 4.91 3.83
N LEU A 61 1.35 4.63 3.98
CA LEU A 61 0.51 3.97 2.98
C LEU A 61 0.42 4.78 1.68
N THR A 62 0.23 6.10 1.80
CA THR A 62 0.20 7.00 0.63
C THR A 62 1.56 7.08 -0.07
N GLN A 63 2.64 7.05 0.70
CA GLN A 63 3.99 7.01 0.14
C GLN A 63 4.28 5.67 -0.56
N ALA A 64 3.83 4.56 0.02
CA ALA A 64 3.97 3.22 -0.56
C ALA A 64 3.25 3.12 -1.91
N SER A 65 1.98 3.54 -1.98
CA SER A 65 1.24 3.54 -3.25
C SER A 65 1.91 4.43 -4.30
N CYS A 66 2.40 5.62 -3.90
CA CYS A 66 3.15 6.50 -4.80
C CYS A 66 4.44 5.88 -5.35
N ARG A 67 5.17 5.10 -4.55
CA ARG A 67 6.37 4.37 -5.01
C ARG A 67 6.01 3.29 -6.01
N LEU A 68 4.97 2.50 -5.73
CA LEU A 68 4.48 1.47 -6.65
C LEU A 68 3.99 2.07 -7.98
N PHE A 69 3.32 3.23 -7.95
CA PHE A 69 2.95 3.95 -9.17
C PHE A 69 4.17 4.41 -10.00
N LYS A 70 5.25 4.83 -9.35
CA LYS A 70 6.48 5.25 -10.06
C LYS A 70 7.25 4.07 -10.65
N LEU A 71 7.19 2.90 -10.01
CA LEU A 71 7.82 1.68 -10.50
C LEU A 71 7.18 1.18 -11.80
N GLU A 72 5.85 1.24 -11.92
CA GLU A 72 5.10 0.95 -13.16
C GLU A 72 5.58 1.80 -14.36
N MET A 73 5.87 3.09 -14.13
CA MET A 73 6.33 4.02 -15.17
C MET A 73 7.79 3.78 -15.60
N SER A 74 8.61 3.16 -14.76
CA SER A 74 9.99 2.80 -15.12
C SER A 74 10.11 1.47 -15.88
N ALA A 75 9.16 0.56 -15.70
CA ALA A 75 9.17 -0.75 -16.37
C ALA A 75 8.65 -0.72 -17.81
N THR A 76 8.05 0.39 -18.25
CA THR A 76 7.49 0.56 -19.62
C THR A 76 8.38 1.39 -20.55
N ALA A 77 9.62 1.70 -20.14
CA ALA A 77 10.54 2.57 -20.89
C ALA A 77 11.74 1.87 -21.56
N GLU A 78 11.74 0.53 -21.64
CA GLU A 78 12.75 -0.25 -22.40
C GLU A 78 12.13 -0.99 -23.59
#